data_AF-A0A6J8CF81-F1
#
_entry.id   AF-A0A6J8CF81-F1
#
_cell.length_a   1.000
_cell.length_b   1.000
_cell.length_c   1.000
_cell.angle_alpha   90.00
_cell.angle_beta   90.00
_cell.angle_gamma   90.00
#
_symmetry.space_group_name_H-M   'P 1'
#
loop_
_entity.id
_entity.type
_entity.pdbx_description
1 polymer ?
#
loop_
_entity_poly.entity_id
_entity_poly.type
_entity_poly.pdbx_seq_one_letter_code
_entity_poly.pdbx_strand_id
1 'polypeptide(L)'
;MSLIFFQKKKILIKRLSRRNLKNKIKTEEVEIMCETNYAYPLLCKLVSNDQERFRKKIEIFRQPLSVLSDELDQLSHENKKLYCILVLCMLFKGSLSKSIFDIDSVECDQKIYRIMQTCGLQRNMSKKELENGALSAIRLYFIQDNNNFRFIHDALEEAIGYHFYTFDPKAMFSECDILFIRDRVKVISLKIQMTIS
;
A
#
# COMPACT_ATOMS: atom_id res chain seq x y z
N MET A 1 13.15 -0.94 -25.49
CA MET A 1 12.07 -1.34 -24.56
C MET A 1 12.71 -2.08 -23.38
N SER A 2 12.48 -1.66 -22.13
CA SER A 2 13.26 -2.13 -20.97
C SER A 2 12.77 -3.46 -20.39
N LEU A 3 13.62 -4.20 -19.66
CA LEU A 3 13.23 -5.43 -18.94
C LEU A 3 12.04 -5.20 -17.99
N ILE A 4 11.99 -4.04 -17.35
CA ILE A 4 10.92 -3.63 -16.43
C ILE A 4 9.57 -3.55 -17.16
N PHE A 5 9.56 -3.00 -18.38
CA PHE A 5 8.34 -2.93 -19.19
C PHE A 5 7.74 -4.32 -19.45
N PHE A 6 8.57 -5.28 -19.86
CA PHE A 6 8.10 -6.65 -20.12
C PHE A 6 7.53 -7.33 -18.87
N GLN A 7 8.15 -7.09 -17.71
CA GLN A 7 7.63 -7.61 -16.43
C GLN A 7 6.27 -7.00 -16.08
N LYS A 8 6.15 -5.67 -16.18
CA LYS A 8 4.88 -4.95 -15.95
C LYS A 8 3.78 -5.45 -16.88
N LYS A 9 4.05 -5.52 -18.18
CA LYS A 9 3.12 -6.07 -19.18
C LYS A 9 2.67 -7.48 -18.81
N LYS A 10 3.59 -8.36 -18.39
CA LYS A 10 3.26 -9.72 -17.96
C LYS A 10 2.31 -9.73 -16.74
N ILE A 11 2.53 -8.88 -15.75
CA ILE A 11 1.68 -8.73 -14.57
C ILE A 11 0.27 -8.26 -14.98
N LEU A 12 0.18 -7.19 -15.79
CA LEU A 12 -1.09 -6.62 -16.23
C LEU A 12 -1.91 -7.64 -17.04
N ILE A 13 -1.31 -8.22 -18.08
CA ILE A 13 -1.98 -9.19 -18.94
C ILE A 13 -2.45 -10.40 -18.13
N LYS A 14 -1.62 -10.90 -17.20
CA LYS A 14 -2.01 -12.01 -16.32
C LYS A 14 -3.25 -11.67 -15.48
N ARG A 15 -3.36 -10.45 -14.94
CA ARG A 15 -4.53 -10.02 -14.15
C ARG A 15 -5.77 -9.83 -15.02
N LEU A 16 -5.65 -9.14 -16.15
CA LEU A 16 -6.77 -8.92 -17.07
C LEU A 16 -7.33 -10.23 -17.63
N SER A 17 -6.48 -11.20 -17.96
CA SER A 17 -6.91 -12.52 -18.44
C SER A 17 -7.78 -13.26 -17.43
N ARG A 18 -7.47 -13.18 -16.13
CA ARG A 18 -8.27 -13.83 -15.06
C ARG A 18 -9.71 -13.30 -14.97
N ARG A 19 -9.98 -12.16 -15.59
CA ARG A 19 -11.26 -11.45 -15.57
C ARG A 19 -11.87 -11.31 -16.97
N ASN A 20 -11.32 -11.99 -17.98
CA ASN A 20 -11.74 -11.91 -19.38
C ASN A 20 -11.70 -10.49 -19.97
N LEU A 21 -10.76 -9.66 -19.50
CA LEU A 21 -10.59 -8.26 -19.93
C LEU A 21 -9.43 -8.05 -20.91
N LYS A 22 -8.58 -9.07 -21.13
CA LYS A 22 -7.38 -8.95 -21.99
C LYS A 22 -7.70 -8.51 -23.43
N ASN A 23 -8.82 -8.94 -23.99
CA ASN A 23 -9.19 -8.59 -25.37
C ASN A 23 -9.88 -7.21 -25.46
N LYS A 24 -10.13 -6.56 -24.33
CA LYS A 24 -10.80 -5.26 -24.23
C LYS A 24 -9.83 -4.08 -24.01
N ILE A 25 -8.52 -4.33 -24.12
CA ILE A 25 -7.49 -3.31 -23.98
C ILE A 25 -6.68 -3.23 -25.27
N LYS A 26 -6.40 -2.00 -25.72
CA LYS A 26 -5.56 -1.73 -26.90
C LYS A 26 -4.08 -1.78 -26.55
N THR A 27 -3.24 -1.98 -27.55
CA THR A 27 -1.77 -2.01 -27.36
C THR A 27 -1.25 -0.69 -26.79
N GLU A 28 -1.71 0.46 -27.29
CA GLU A 28 -1.30 1.79 -26.79
C GLU A 28 -1.68 1.98 -25.31
N GLU A 29 -2.84 1.47 -24.89
CA GLU A 29 -3.28 1.54 -23.50
C GLU A 29 -2.39 0.71 -22.57
N VAL A 30 -1.93 -0.47 -23.05
CA VAL A 30 -0.96 -1.28 -22.31
C VAL A 30 0.36 -0.54 -22.13
N GLU A 31 0.82 0.18 -23.15
CA GLU A 31 2.05 0.97 -23.10
C GLU A 31 1.96 2.07 -22.05
N ILE A 32 0.92 2.90 -22.11
CA ILE A 32 0.66 3.97 -21.13
C ILE A 32 0.59 3.40 -19.71
N MET A 33 -0.13 2.30 -19.51
CA MET A 33 -0.25 1.70 -18.18
C MET A 33 1.12 1.22 -17.69
N CYS A 34 1.95 0.60 -18.53
CA CYS A 34 3.27 0.10 -18.15
C CYS A 34 4.29 1.21 -17.82
N GLU A 35 4.04 2.46 -18.19
CA GLU A 35 4.88 3.59 -17.78
C GLU A 35 4.75 3.92 -16.28
N THR A 36 3.61 3.62 -15.66
CA THR A 36 3.37 3.91 -14.24
C THR A 36 4.33 3.15 -13.32
N ASN A 37 5.13 3.87 -12.55
CA ASN A 37 6.12 3.29 -11.62
C ASN A 37 5.57 3.08 -10.20
N TYR A 38 4.43 3.68 -9.87
CA TYR A 38 3.88 3.68 -8.52
C TYR A 38 2.74 2.66 -8.37
N ALA A 39 2.79 1.87 -7.29
CA ALA A 39 1.75 0.92 -6.90
C ALA A 39 1.24 0.00 -8.04
N TYR A 40 2.07 -0.27 -9.06
CA TYR A 40 1.62 -0.89 -10.31
C TYR A 40 0.83 -2.20 -10.14
N PRO A 41 1.25 -3.15 -9.28
CA PRO A 41 0.47 -4.36 -9.05
C PRO A 41 -0.91 -4.09 -8.44
N LEU A 42 -1.03 -3.10 -7.57
CA LEU A 42 -2.31 -2.69 -6.99
C LEU A 42 -3.21 -2.11 -8.07
N LEU A 43 -2.73 -1.13 -8.85
CA LEU A 43 -3.51 -0.51 -9.92
C LEU A 43 -4.03 -1.55 -10.92
N CYS A 44 -3.18 -2.53 -11.29
CA CYS A 44 -3.60 -3.66 -12.12
C CYS A 44 -4.74 -4.48 -11.49
N LYS A 45 -4.73 -4.68 -10.17
CA LYS A 45 -5.82 -5.36 -9.45
C LYS A 45 -7.09 -4.53 -9.50
N LEU A 46 -7.00 -3.23 -9.18
CA LEU A 46 -8.15 -2.33 -9.11
C LEU A 46 -8.89 -2.28 -10.45
N VAL A 47 -8.17 -2.03 -11.55
CA VAL A 47 -8.79 -1.99 -12.89
C VAL A 47 -9.29 -3.35 -13.37
N SER A 48 -8.73 -4.45 -12.88
CA SER A 48 -9.19 -5.79 -13.29
C SER A 48 -10.45 -6.25 -12.54
N ASN A 49 -10.68 -5.73 -11.34
CA ASN A 49 -11.73 -6.23 -10.44
C ASN A 49 -13.05 -5.46 -10.55
N ASP A 50 -13.04 -4.26 -11.13
CA ASP A 50 -14.21 -3.39 -11.21
C ASP A 50 -14.38 -2.84 -12.63
N GLN A 51 -15.60 -2.89 -13.17
CA GLN A 51 -15.85 -2.49 -14.55
C GLN A 51 -15.75 -0.98 -14.77
N GLU A 52 -16.13 -0.16 -13.79
CA GLU A 52 -16.02 1.29 -13.89
C GLU A 52 -14.55 1.72 -13.81
N ARG A 53 -13.78 1.13 -12.88
CA ARG A 53 -12.32 1.31 -12.82
C ARG A 53 -11.64 0.82 -14.10
N PHE A 54 -12.12 -0.26 -14.71
CA PHE A 54 -11.60 -0.71 -16.02
C PHE A 54 -11.85 0.32 -17.13
N ARG A 55 -13.03 0.93 -17.18
CA ARG A 55 -13.33 1.99 -18.16
C ARG A 55 -12.41 3.20 -17.97
N LYS A 56 -12.11 3.56 -16.72
CA LYS A 56 -11.20 4.66 -16.34
C LYS A 56 -9.73 4.25 -16.20
N LYS A 57 -9.33 3.09 -16.73
CA LYS A 57 -7.98 2.52 -16.51
C LYS A 57 -6.82 3.47 -16.84
N ILE A 58 -6.94 4.29 -17.89
CA ILE A 58 -5.87 5.22 -18.27
C ILE A 58 -5.73 6.36 -17.25
N GLU A 59 -6.85 6.92 -16.81
CA GLU A 59 -6.88 7.95 -15.77
C GLU A 59 -6.26 7.43 -14.47
N ILE A 60 -6.66 6.23 -14.04
CA ILE A 60 -6.13 5.56 -12.84
C ILE A 60 -4.60 5.40 -12.89
N PHE A 61 -4.06 4.99 -14.04
CA PHE A 61 -2.62 4.78 -14.21
C PHE A 61 -1.83 6.09 -14.37
N ARG A 62 -2.49 7.18 -14.80
CA ARG A 62 -1.90 8.53 -14.84
C ARG A 62 -1.88 9.22 -13.48
N GLN A 63 -2.83 8.88 -12.59
CA GLN A 63 -2.94 9.49 -11.25
C GLN A 63 -2.80 8.44 -10.13
N PRO A 64 -1.71 7.67 -10.09
CA PRO A 64 -1.57 6.51 -9.21
C PRO A 64 -1.59 6.87 -7.72
N LEU A 65 -1.11 8.07 -7.35
CA LEU A 65 -1.07 8.52 -5.96
C LEU A 65 -2.44 8.92 -5.43
N SER A 66 -3.27 9.61 -6.25
CA SER A 66 -4.64 9.95 -5.88
C SER A 66 -5.46 8.68 -5.65
N VAL A 67 -5.38 7.73 -6.60
CA VAL A 67 -6.07 6.44 -6.49
C VAL A 67 -5.61 5.64 -5.28
N LEU A 68 -4.32 5.71 -4.94
CA LEU A 68 -3.80 5.06 -3.75
C LEU A 68 -4.30 5.73 -2.46
N SER A 69 -4.45 7.06 -2.44
CA SER A 69 -5.05 7.76 -1.30
C SER A 69 -6.49 7.28 -1.08
N ASP A 70 -7.31 7.28 -2.12
CA ASP A 70 -8.71 6.83 -2.03
C ASP A 70 -8.82 5.36 -1.59
N GLU A 71 -7.93 4.50 -2.08
CA GLU A 71 -7.87 3.10 -1.66
C GLU A 71 -7.46 2.97 -0.19
N LEU A 72 -6.53 3.79 0.31
CA LEU A 72 -6.14 3.80 1.71
C LEU A 72 -7.27 4.32 2.61
N ASP A 73 -8.01 5.35 2.17
CA ASP A 73 -9.16 5.89 2.89
C ASP A 73 -10.23 4.80 3.01
N GLN A 74 -10.54 4.13 1.90
CA GLN A 74 -11.48 2.99 1.88
C GLN A 74 -11.02 1.86 2.81
N LEU A 75 -9.73 1.48 2.76
CA LEU A 75 -9.17 0.45 3.65
C LEU A 75 -9.27 0.85 5.12
N SER A 76 -9.06 2.12 5.46
CA SER A 76 -9.14 2.61 6.85
C SER A 76 -10.53 2.44 7.48
N HIS A 77 -11.57 2.33 6.65
CA HIS A 77 -12.95 2.11 7.09
C HIS A 77 -13.40 0.65 6.93
N GLU A 78 -13.19 0.06 5.76
CA GLU A 78 -13.77 -1.23 5.38
C GLU A 78 -12.86 -2.42 5.73
N ASN A 79 -11.55 -2.22 5.76
CA ASN A 79 -10.58 -3.27 6.09
C ASN A 79 -9.47 -2.72 7.00
N LYS A 80 -9.90 -2.24 8.16
CA LYS A 80 -9.06 -1.71 9.24
C LYS A 80 -7.85 -2.59 9.56
N LYS A 81 -8.01 -3.91 9.42
CA LYS A 81 -6.95 -4.88 9.65
C LYS A 81 -5.81 -4.72 8.65
N LEU A 82 -6.13 -4.74 7.35
CA LEU A 82 -5.13 -4.52 6.32
C LEU A 82 -4.51 -3.12 6.44
N TYR A 83 -5.34 -2.09 6.67
CA TYR A 83 -4.86 -0.74 6.88
C TYR A 83 -3.85 -0.65 8.04
N CYS A 84 -4.17 -1.24 9.20
CA CYS A 84 -3.28 -1.29 10.35
C CYS A 84 -1.94 -1.96 10.01
N ILE A 85 -1.94 -3.05 9.24
CA ILE A 85 -0.72 -3.76 8.85
C ILE A 85 0.15 -2.89 7.93
N LEU A 86 -0.47 -2.14 7.02
CA LEU A 86 0.22 -1.17 6.17
C LEU A 86 0.87 -0.06 7.02
N VAL A 87 0.14 0.51 7.98
CA VAL A 87 0.67 1.53 8.90
C VAL A 87 1.82 0.97 9.73
N LEU A 88 1.67 -0.22 10.33
CA LEU A 88 2.73 -0.87 11.09
C LEU A 88 3.99 -1.04 10.24
N CYS A 89 3.87 -1.59 9.03
CA CYS A 89 5.03 -1.77 8.15
C CYS A 89 5.73 -0.44 7.82
N MET A 90 4.97 0.64 7.59
CA MET A 90 5.51 1.99 7.41
C MET A 90 6.28 2.47 8.65
N LEU A 91 5.72 2.30 9.85
CA LEU A 91 6.39 2.67 11.11
C LEU A 91 7.66 1.86 11.40
N PHE A 92 7.74 0.63 10.88
CA PHE A 92 8.92 -0.22 10.94
C PHE A 92 9.81 -0.08 9.69
N LYS A 93 9.95 1.14 9.17
CA LYS A 93 10.88 1.50 8.08
C LYS A 93 10.66 0.68 6.80
N GLY A 94 9.39 0.42 6.48
CA GLY A 94 8.97 -0.33 5.30
C GLY A 94 9.29 -1.83 5.36
N SER A 95 9.66 -2.36 6.53
CA SER A 95 9.97 -3.77 6.75
C SER A 95 9.40 -4.28 8.07
N LEU A 96 8.31 -5.05 7.99
CA LEU A 96 7.65 -5.66 9.15
C LEU A 96 8.15 -7.08 9.37
N SER A 97 8.85 -7.33 10.47
CA SER A 97 9.28 -8.68 10.85
C SER A 97 8.10 -9.56 11.25
N LYS A 98 8.12 -10.83 10.84
CA LYS A 98 7.16 -11.85 11.30
C LYS A 98 7.21 -12.02 12.81
N SER A 99 8.38 -11.81 13.41
CA SER A 99 8.55 -11.91 14.85
C SER A 99 7.72 -10.89 15.63
N ILE A 100 7.26 -9.81 14.97
CA ILE A 100 6.30 -8.86 15.56
C ILE A 100 4.96 -9.54 15.85
N PHE A 101 4.62 -10.60 15.11
CA PHE A 101 3.45 -11.44 15.39
C PHE A 101 3.73 -12.53 16.45
N ASP A 102 4.99 -12.75 16.82
CA ASP A 102 5.41 -13.88 17.66
C ASP A 102 6.02 -13.52 19.03
N ILE A 103 6.42 -12.27 19.30
CA ILE A 103 7.27 -11.96 20.48
C ILE A 103 6.48 -11.42 21.69
N ASP A 104 6.84 -11.96 22.87
CA ASP A 104 6.46 -11.60 24.25
C ASP A 104 7.22 -10.36 24.81
N SER A 105 7.52 -9.34 23.99
CA SER A 105 8.24 -8.14 24.46
C SER A 105 7.27 -6.99 24.70
N VAL A 106 7.17 -6.59 25.97
CA VAL A 106 6.18 -5.64 26.50
C VAL A 106 6.18 -4.28 25.78
N GLU A 107 7.33 -3.76 25.35
CA GLU A 107 7.42 -2.47 24.65
C GLU A 107 7.01 -2.53 23.17
N CYS A 108 7.40 -3.58 22.45
CA CYS A 108 6.98 -3.79 21.06
C CYS A 108 5.45 -3.97 21.02
N ASP A 109 4.93 -4.73 21.99
CA ASP A 109 3.52 -4.91 22.21
C ASP A 109 2.79 -3.58 22.42
N GLN A 110 3.26 -2.67 23.29
CA GLN A 110 2.58 -1.39 23.54
C GLN A 110 2.46 -0.51 22.31
N LYS A 111 3.53 -0.35 21.52
CA LYS A 111 3.51 0.43 20.27
C LYS A 111 2.50 -0.15 19.29
N ILE A 112 2.56 -1.46 19.07
CA ILE A 112 1.63 -2.16 18.16
C ILE A 112 0.19 -1.98 18.65
N TYR A 113 -0.07 -2.18 19.94
CA TYR A 113 -1.42 -2.03 20.51
C TYR A 113 -1.97 -0.61 20.39
N ARG A 114 -1.13 0.43 20.50
CA ARG A 114 -1.55 1.81 20.27
C ARG A 114 -1.97 2.02 18.83
N ILE A 115 -1.15 1.57 17.88
CA ILE A 115 -1.45 1.68 16.44
C ILE A 115 -2.70 0.88 16.07
N MET A 116 -2.87 -0.33 16.62
CA MET A 116 -4.10 -1.11 16.43
C MET A 116 -5.33 -0.34 16.92
N GLN A 117 -5.25 0.31 18.09
CA GLN A 117 -6.34 1.13 18.63
C GLN A 117 -6.61 2.36 17.75
N THR A 118 -5.57 3.05 17.30
CA THR A 118 -5.70 4.18 16.35
C THR A 118 -6.37 3.76 15.06
N CYS A 119 -6.02 2.59 14.50
CA CYS A 119 -6.68 2.03 13.32
C CYS A 119 -8.08 1.45 13.60
N GLY A 120 -8.60 1.58 14.83
CA GLY A 120 -9.93 1.14 15.21
C GLY A 120 -10.09 -0.39 15.30
N LEU A 121 -9.01 -1.12 15.57
CA LEU A 121 -9.05 -2.57 15.82
C LEU A 121 -9.37 -2.86 17.29
N GLN A 122 -10.12 -3.94 17.51
CA GLN A 122 -10.43 -4.41 18.86
C GLN A 122 -9.20 -5.03 19.52
N ARG A 123 -9.09 -4.85 20.85
CA ARG A 123 -7.96 -5.37 21.66
C ARG A 123 -7.82 -6.90 21.66
N ASN A 124 -8.87 -7.62 21.29
CA ASN A 124 -8.91 -9.08 21.27
C ASN A 124 -8.48 -9.71 19.93
N MET A 125 -8.11 -8.91 18.92
CA MET A 125 -7.59 -9.45 17.67
C MET A 125 -6.30 -10.24 17.92
N SER A 126 -6.28 -11.49 17.48
CA SER A 126 -5.11 -12.34 17.68
C SER A 126 -3.96 -11.93 16.76
N LYS A 127 -2.72 -12.11 17.23
CA LYS A 127 -1.51 -11.87 16.42
C LYS A 127 -1.51 -12.70 15.12
N LYS A 128 -2.07 -13.91 15.16
CA LYS A 128 -2.28 -14.79 13.98
C LYS A 128 -3.24 -14.18 12.95
N GLU A 129 -4.29 -13.48 13.38
CA GLU A 129 -5.21 -12.81 12.45
C GLU A 129 -4.55 -11.64 11.72
N LEU A 130 -3.65 -10.92 12.40
CA LEU A 130 -2.81 -9.88 11.81
C LEU A 130 -1.82 -10.47 10.80
N GLU A 131 -1.11 -11.55 11.17
CA GLU A 131 -0.18 -12.23 10.24
C GLU A 131 -0.91 -12.72 8.97
N ASN A 132 -2.07 -13.35 9.13
CA ASN A 132 -2.90 -13.79 8.01
C ASN A 132 -3.32 -12.61 7.11
N GLY A 133 -3.59 -11.44 7.70
CA GLY A 133 -3.82 -10.21 6.96
C GLY A 133 -2.61 -9.81 6.10
N ALA A 134 -1.41 -9.85 6.66
CA ALA A 134 -0.18 -9.51 5.96
C ALA A 134 0.12 -10.49 4.81
N LEU A 135 -0.05 -11.78 5.06
CA LEU A 135 0.08 -12.85 4.05
C LEU A 135 -0.89 -12.65 2.89
N SER A 136 -2.13 -12.23 3.16
CA SER A 136 -3.14 -11.98 2.12
C SER A 136 -2.80 -10.79 1.20
N ALA A 137 -1.92 -9.89 1.65
CA ALA A 137 -1.52 -8.68 0.95
C ALA A 137 -0.22 -8.82 0.13
N ILE A 138 0.42 -9.99 0.18
CA ILE A 138 1.60 -10.31 -0.64
C ILE A 138 1.28 -10.16 -2.13
N ARG A 139 2.26 -9.65 -2.92
CA ARG A 139 2.17 -9.34 -4.37
C ARG A 139 1.23 -8.18 -4.73
N LEU A 140 0.65 -7.50 -3.74
CA LEU A 140 -0.13 -6.27 -3.91
C LEU A 140 0.51 -5.10 -3.17
N TYR A 141 0.80 -5.31 -1.90
CA TYR A 141 1.46 -4.33 -1.04
C TYR A 141 2.84 -4.80 -0.61
N PHE A 142 2.99 -6.10 -0.36
CA PHE A 142 4.23 -6.66 0.20
C PHE A 142 4.95 -7.65 -0.73
N ILE A 143 6.27 -7.66 -0.62
CA ILE A 143 7.14 -8.80 -0.93
C ILE A 143 7.46 -9.47 0.41
N GLN A 144 7.47 -10.80 0.43
CA GLN A 144 7.99 -11.55 1.56
C GLN A 144 9.43 -11.92 1.27
N ASP A 145 10.33 -11.59 2.18
CA ASP A 145 11.74 -11.96 2.12
C ASP A 145 12.17 -12.52 3.47
N ASN A 146 12.62 -13.79 3.48
CA ASN A 146 12.92 -14.56 4.68
C ASN A 146 11.78 -14.46 5.70
N ASN A 147 12.01 -13.70 6.78
CA ASN A 147 11.10 -13.46 7.89
C ASN A 147 10.47 -12.06 7.91
N ASN A 148 10.56 -11.28 6.84
CA ASN A 148 10.02 -9.91 6.78
C ASN A 148 9.00 -9.73 5.65
N PHE A 149 8.02 -8.86 5.90
CA PHE A 149 7.17 -8.26 4.88
C PHE A 149 7.73 -6.89 4.53
N ARG A 150 8.10 -6.66 3.27
CA ARG A 150 8.60 -5.38 2.77
C ARG A 150 7.66 -4.79 1.75
N PHE A 151 7.50 -3.47 1.70
CA PHE A 151 6.71 -2.86 0.63
C PHE A 151 7.28 -3.20 -0.75
N ILE A 152 6.39 -3.40 -1.73
CA ILE A 152 6.78 -3.66 -3.12
C ILE A 152 7.48 -2.44 -3.74
N HIS A 153 7.20 -1.23 -3.24
CA HIS A 153 7.76 0.02 -3.75
C HIS A 153 7.72 1.12 -2.69
N ASP A 154 8.75 1.96 -2.62
CA ASP A 154 8.91 3.03 -1.62
C ASP A 154 7.73 4.01 -1.61
N ALA A 155 7.17 4.33 -2.77
CA ALA A 155 5.99 5.17 -2.88
C ALA A 155 4.74 4.66 -2.13
N LEU A 156 4.63 3.35 -1.85
CA LEU A 156 3.57 2.85 -0.96
C LEU A 156 3.80 3.34 0.47
N GLU A 157 5.04 3.22 0.95
CA GLU A 157 5.42 3.70 2.28
C GLU A 157 5.19 5.21 2.41
N GLU A 158 5.55 5.99 1.38
CA GLU A 158 5.29 7.44 1.32
C GLU A 158 3.78 7.75 1.39
N ALA A 159 2.96 7.13 0.54
CA ALA A 159 1.52 7.39 0.51
C ALA A 159 0.83 6.99 1.83
N ILE A 160 1.20 5.84 2.40
CA ILE A 160 0.69 5.39 3.70
C ILE A 160 1.11 6.36 4.81
N GLY A 161 2.36 6.81 4.81
CA GLY A 161 2.86 7.76 5.80
C GLY A 161 2.11 9.09 5.78
N TYR A 162 1.85 9.64 4.59
CA TYR A 162 1.07 10.86 4.46
C TYR A 162 -0.39 10.68 4.88
N HIS A 163 -1.04 9.62 4.40
CA HIS A 163 -2.41 9.34 4.78
C HIS A 163 -2.54 9.11 6.30
N PHE A 164 -1.60 8.41 6.93
CA PHE A 164 -1.66 8.19 8.37
C PHE A 164 -1.41 9.49 9.15
N TYR A 165 -0.50 10.35 8.67
CA TYR A 165 -0.30 11.68 9.23
C TYR A 165 -1.56 12.55 9.14
N THR A 166 -2.30 12.53 8.02
CA THR A 166 -3.56 13.30 7.89
C THR A 166 -4.68 12.71 8.73
N PHE A 167 -4.69 11.38 8.92
CA PHE A 167 -5.68 10.67 9.71
C PHE A 167 -5.50 10.88 11.23
N ASP A 168 -4.29 10.69 11.75
CA ASP A 168 -3.96 10.90 13.16
C ASP A 168 -2.52 11.44 13.31
N PRO A 169 -2.35 12.78 13.22
CA PRO A 169 -1.04 13.40 13.37
C PRO A 169 -0.40 13.09 14.73
N LYS A 170 -1.21 12.97 15.80
CA LYS A 170 -0.68 12.76 17.16
C LYS A 170 -0.05 11.37 17.28
N ALA A 171 -0.73 10.34 16.80
CA ALA A 171 -0.19 8.98 16.75
C ALA A 171 1.04 8.90 15.82
N MET A 172 1.03 9.62 14.70
CA MET A 172 2.20 9.73 13.82
C MET A 172 3.43 10.28 14.58
N PHE A 173 3.28 11.39 15.30
CA PHE A 173 4.38 12.02 16.05
C PHE A 173 4.83 11.21 17.27
N SER A 174 3.94 10.46 17.94
CA SER A 174 4.31 9.68 19.12
C SER A 174 5.03 8.38 18.76
N GLU A 175 4.70 7.78 17.61
CA GLU A 175 5.16 6.43 17.26
C GLU A 175 6.22 6.41 16.13
N CYS A 176 6.42 7.51 15.39
CA CYS A 176 7.47 7.59 14.37
C CYS A 176 8.82 8.08 14.92
N ASP A 177 9.90 7.59 14.29
CA ASP A 177 11.22 8.20 14.43
C ASP A 177 11.19 9.63 13.86
N ILE A 178 11.74 10.60 14.60
CA ILE A 178 11.80 12.00 14.20
C ILE A 178 12.50 12.19 12.84
N LEU A 179 13.45 11.30 12.49
CA LEU A 179 14.13 11.30 11.20
C LEU A 179 13.17 10.91 10.06
N PHE A 180 12.29 9.94 10.30
CA PHE A 180 11.28 9.53 9.32
C PHE A 180 10.32 10.68 8.99
N ILE A 181 9.86 11.39 10.03
CA ILE A 181 8.95 12.52 9.85
C ILE A 181 9.64 13.65 9.08
N ARG A 182 10.87 14.00 9.46
CA ARG A 182 11.64 15.08 8.83
C ARG A 182 11.88 14.82 7.35
N ASP A 183 12.31 13.60 7.00
CA ASP A 183 12.81 13.29 5.67
C ASP A 183 11.69 12.96 4.67
N ARG A 184 10.53 12.47 5.15
CA ARG A 184 9.46 11.97 4.26
C ARG A 184 8.18 12.80 4.28
N VAL A 185 7.68 13.21 5.44
CA VAL A 185 6.37 13.91 5.53
C VAL A 185 6.41 15.29 4.85
N LYS A 186 7.50 16.04 5.02
CA LYS A 186 7.69 17.33 4.33
C LYS A 186 7.75 17.17 2.81
N VAL A 187 8.45 16.15 2.32
CA VAL A 187 8.60 15.89 0.88
C VAL A 187 7.27 15.51 0.24
N ILE A 188 6.43 14.75 0.95
CA ILE A 188 5.13 14.31 0.43
C ILE A 188 4.15 15.49 0.31
N SER A 189 4.12 16.38 1.31
CA SER A 189 3.27 17.59 1.24
C SER A 189 3.57 18.46 0.02
N LEU A 190 4.84 18.51 -0.39
CA LEU A 190 5.30 19.28 -1.56
C LEU A 190 5.00 18.57 -2.88
N LYS A 191 5.25 17.25 -2.98
CA LYS A 191 5.00 16.47 -4.21
C LYS A 191 3.51 16.39 -4.57
N ILE A 192 2.62 16.28 -3.58
CA ILE A 192 1.18 16.24 -3.80
C ILE A 192 0.66 17.60 -4.30
N GLN A 193 1.11 18.70 -3.69
CA GLN A 193 0.79 20.05 -4.19
C GLN A 193 1.18 20.23 -5.66
N MET A 194 2.36 19.75 -6.05
CA MET A 194 2.83 19.81 -7.44
C MET A 194 2.14 18.86 -8.42
N THR A 195 1.40 17.86 -7.94
CA THR A 195 0.66 16.90 -8.79
C THR A 195 -0.81 17.29 -8.95
N ILE A 196 -1.32 18.17 -8.07
CA ILE A 196 -2.71 18.67 -8.06
C ILE A 196 -2.81 20.06 -8.75
N SER A 197 -1.69 20.77 -8.94
CA SER A 197 -1.57 22.03 -9.71
C SER A 197 -1.23 21.79 -11.17
#